data_AF-A0A291B808-F1
#
_entry.id   AF-A0A291B808-F1
#
_cell.length_a   1.000
_cell.length_b   1.000
_cell.length_c   1.000
_cell.angle_alpha   90.00
_cell.angle_beta   90.00
_cell.angle_gamma   90.00
#
_symmetry.space_group_name_H-M   'P 1'
#
loop_
_entity.id
_entity.type
_entity.pdbx_description
1 polymer ?
#
loop_
_entity_poly.entity_id
_entity_poly.type
_entity_poly.pdbx_seq_one_letter_code
_entity_poly.pdbx_strand_id
1 'polypeptide(L)'
;MNNLTDLSETFEAYCLRTQKMANSVVPSVNGAGSSMVNNVSTGIQSRFNSFNTYNNESIFSQRTQRLLENFTGFEQKKILKFWYDIITFFGRGRVRYDFGDEPDRHLMSFAASLNEHSYARLINNLEERLKKGQEWPPSIAVFGALTRTPTDREILDARTNILTLGQPISRVEKYIAKRKSAKLRTLSEKFITQEFKILYVEAFEEVIINNRDKVLDKHEETIQTATAVAPKTKIDMKIDEMITNGLKPKGKIGEHLESINQLRKSGIHST
;
A
#
# COMPACT_ATOMS: atom_id res chain seq x y z
N MET A 1 0.22 7.83 29.37
CA MET A 1 0.95 6.65 28.86
C MET A 1 -0.09 5.60 28.49
N ASN A 2 -0.22 5.24 27.22
CA ASN A 2 -0.89 4.03 26.75
C ASN A 2 -0.16 3.55 25.49
N ASN A 3 0.10 2.25 25.46
CA ASN A 3 1.20 1.60 24.76
C ASN A 3 1.13 1.66 23.23
N LEU A 4 2.25 2.08 22.63
CA LEU A 4 2.68 1.62 21.30
C LEU A 4 3.16 0.17 21.42
N THR A 5 2.28 -0.79 21.16
CA THR A 5 2.66 -2.15 20.78
C THR A 5 1.50 -2.75 20.01
N ASP A 6 1.65 -2.89 18.69
CA ASP A 6 1.61 -4.17 17.98
C ASP A 6 1.39 -3.94 16.47
N LEU A 7 2.48 -3.98 15.69
CA LEU A 7 2.49 -3.86 14.23
C LEU A 7 2.38 -5.23 13.53
N SER A 8 1.86 -6.26 14.22
CA SER A 8 1.76 -7.64 13.70
C SER A 8 0.34 -8.21 13.64
N GLU A 9 -0.69 -7.40 13.88
CA GLU A 9 -2.07 -7.89 13.95
C GLU A 9 -2.56 -8.40 12.58
N THR A 10 -2.96 -9.68 12.53
CA THR A 10 -3.56 -10.29 11.34
C THR A 10 -4.94 -9.68 11.05
N PHE A 11 -5.36 -9.71 9.78
CA PHE A 11 -6.65 -9.18 9.33
C PHE A 11 -7.85 -9.67 10.16
N GLU A 12 -7.82 -10.92 10.60
CA GLU A 12 -8.81 -11.50 11.51
C GLU A 12 -8.82 -10.87 12.91
N ALA A 13 -7.63 -10.58 13.46
CA ALA A 13 -7.50 -9.96 14.76
C ALA A 13 -7.94 -8.48 14.75
N TYR A 14 -7.69 -7.76 13.65
CA TYR A 14 -8.22 -6.40 13.44
C TYR A 14 -9.77 -6.39 13.43
N CYS A 15 -10.39 -7.37 12.77
CA CYS A 15 -11.84 -7.55 12.76
C CYS A 15 -12.40 -7.87 14.17
N LEU A 16 -11.70 -8.69 14.96
CA LEU A 16 -12.11 -9.03 16.32
C LEU A 16 -11.93 -7.87 17.31
N ARG A 17 -10.89 -7.06 17.16
CA ARG A 17 -10.65 -5.90 18.04
C ARG A 17 -11.68 -4.81 17.82
N THR A 18 -11.99 -4.50 16.55
CA THR A 18 -13.05 -3.54 16.20
C THR A 18 -14.43 -4.01 16.69
N GLN A 19 -14.67 -5.33 16.73
CA GLN A 19 -15.86 -5.93 17.33
C GLN A 19 -15.92 -5.78 18.86
N LYS A 20 -14.80 -5.91 19.58
CA LYS A 20 -14.75 -5.77 21.06
C LYS A 20 -14.93 -4.33 21.54
N MET A 21 -14.35 -3.36 20.84
CA MET A 21 -14.49 -1.93 21.20
C MET A 21 -15.92 -1.40 21.00
N ALA A 22 -16.68 -2.02 20.10
CA ALA A 22 -18.07 -1.64 19.84
C ALA A 22 -19.04 -2.19 20.91
N ASN A 23 -18.63 -3.12 21.77
CA ASN A 23 -19.50 -3.77 22.77
C ASN A 23 -19.44 -3.15 24.18
N SER A 24 -18.63 -2.12 24.43
CA SER A 24 -18.39 -1.58 25.78
C SER A 24 -19.22 -0.34 26.16
N VAL A 25 -20.34 -0.05 25.48
CA VAL A 25 -21.17 1.14 25.79
C VAL A 25 -22.58 0.71 26.19
N VAL A 26 -22.91 0.96 27.47
CA VAL A 26 -24.18 0.64 28.14
C VAL A 26 -25.26 1.69 27.82
N PRO A 27 -26.55 1.34 27.62
CA PRO A 27 -27.59 2.33 27.32
C PRO A 27 -28.38 2.80 28.56
N SER A 28 -28.78 4.08 28.58
CA SER A 28 -29.77 4.66 29.51
C SER A 28 -30.75 5.57 28.76
N VAL A 29 -31.92 5.81 29.37
CA VAL A 29 -33.25 6.00 28.77
C VAL A 29 -33.78 7.45 28.86
N ASN A 30 -34.49 7.87 27.79
CA ASN A 30 -35.56 8.89 27.62
C ASN A 30 -35.36 10.40 27.92
N GLY A 31 -35.89 11.24 27.00
CA GLY A 31 -36.35 12.61 27.27
C GLY A 31 -36.39 13.54 26.04
N ALA A 32 -37.56 14.13 25.74
CA ALA A 32 -37.85 14.97 24.58
C ALA A 32 -37.24 16.39 24.61
N GLY A 33 -36.92 16.96 23.44
CA GLY A 33 -36.59 18.38 23.26
C GLY A 33 -35.83 18.67 21.96
N SER A 34 -36.29 19.66 21.19
CA SER A 34 -35.74 20.11 19.90
C SER A 34 -34.25 20.48 19.94
N SER A 35 -33.47 20.03 18.95
CA SER A 35 -32.38 20.78 18.29
C SER A 35 -31.68 19.91 17.23
N MET A 36 -31.28 20.53 16.12
CA MET A 36 -30.46 19.92 15.07
C MET A 36 -29.10 19.51 15.62
N VAL A 37 -28.80 18.20 15.68
CA VAL A 37 -27.43 17.65 15.78
C VAL A 37 -27.38 16.28 15.11
N ASN A 38 -26.34 16.08 14.29
CA ASN A 38 -25.91 14.83 13.66
C ASN A 38 -25.98 13.64 14.61
N ASN A 39 -26.63 12.55 14.17
CA ASN A 39 -26.54 11.24 14.82
C ASN A 39 -26.45 10.13 13.75
N VAL A 40 -25.24 9.89 13.25
CA VAL A 40 -24.86 8.66 12.55
C VAL A 40 -24.14 7.78 13.56
N SER A 41 -24.89 7.04 14.38
CA SER A 41 -24.35 5.99 15.26
C SER A 41 -25.50 5.20 15.87
N THR A 42 -26.02 4.23 15.12
CA THR A 42 -26.76 3.04 15.62
C THR A 42 -27.20 2.23 14.40
N GLY A 43 -26.48 1.16 14.06
CA GLY A 43 -26.89 0.29 12.95
C GLY A 43 -25.87 -0.72 12.45
N ILE A 44 -24.61 -0.65 12.91
CA ILE A 44 -23.53 -1.48 12.34
C ILE A 44 -23.46 -2.88 12.99
N GLN A 45 -23.99 -3.08 14.20
CA GLN A 45 -23.76 -4.34 14.93
C GLN A 45 -24.78 -5.47 14.69
N SER A 46 -25.95 -5.23 14.07
CA SER A 46 -26.92 -6.32 13.86
C SER A 46 -26.83 -7.04 12.50
N ARG A 47 -25.95 -6.61 11.58
CA ARG A 47 -26.03 -7.05 10.17
C ARG A 47 -24.88 -7.92 9.67
N PHE A 48 -23.88 -8.22 10.50
CA PHE A 48 -22.77 -9.10 10.12
C PHE A 48 -23.03 -10.59 10.40
N ASN A 49 -23.98 -10.93 11.27
CA ASN A 49 -24.35 -12.34 11.53
C ASN A 49 -25.34 -12.94 10.51
N SER A 50 -25.84 -12.17 9.54
CA SER A 50 -26.76 -12.72 8.53
C SER A 50 -26.08 -13.29 7.28
N PHE A 51 -24.77 -13.11 7.08
CA PHE A 51 -24.12 -13.56 5.83
C PHE A 51 -23.93 -15.08 5.70
N ASN A 52 -24.16 -15.87 6.75
CA ASN A 52 -24.08 -17.34 6.70
C ASN A 52 -25.42 -18.03 6.44
N THR A 53 -26.52 -17.28 6.32
CA THR A 53 -27.86 -17.88 6.10
C THR A 53 -28.69 -17.04 5.13
N TYR A 54 -28.22 -16.89 3.89
CA TYR A 54 -29.07 -16.41 2.79
C TYR A 54 -29.36 -17.56 1.83
N ASN A 55 -30.48 -18.23 2.09
CA ASN A 55 -31.15 -19.08 1.11
C ASN A 55 -31.56 -18.22 -0.09
N ASN A 56 -30.93 -18.47 -1.25
CA ASN A 56 -31.45 -18.52 -2.62
C ASN A 56 -32.72 -17.75 -3.07
N GLU A 57 -33.07 -16.61 -2.48
CA GLU A 57 -33.88 -15.61 -3.18
C GLU A 57 -32.94 -14.67 -3.94
N SER A 58 -33.05 -14.67 -5.27
CA SER A 58 -32.14 -13.95 -6.16
C SER A 58 -32.22 -12.44 -5.87
N ILE A 59 -31.15 -11.91 -5.27
CA ILE A 59 -30.97 -10.47 -4.94
C ILE A 59 -31.00 -9.61 -6.21
N PHE A 60 -30.82 -10.22 -7.37
CA PHE A 60 -30.81 -9.57 -8.67
C PHE A 60 -31.84 -10.17 -9.63
N SER A 61 -32.10 -9.49 -10.73
CA SER A 61 -32.88 -10.03 -11.84
C SER A 61 -32.23 -11.28 -12.42
N GLN A 62 -33.06 -12.13 -13.06
CA GLN A 62 -32.56 -13.35 -13.74
C GLN A 62 -31.45 -13.05 -14.77
N ARG A 63 -31.50 -11.87 -15.41
CA ARG A 63 -30.47 -11.44 -16.35
C ARG A 63 -29.12 -11.27 -15.66
N THR A 64 -29.11 -10.56 -14.55
CA THR A 64 -27.89 -10.29 -13.75
C THR A 64 -27.38 -11.55 -13.07
N GLN A 65 -28.29 -12.43 -12.62
CA GLN A 65 -27.91 -13.75 -12.10
C GLN A 65 -27.14 -14.58 -13.14
N ARG A 66 -27.63 -14.66 -14.39
CA ARG A 66 -26.92 -15.32 -15.50
C ARG A 66 -25.58 -14.69 -15.82
N LEU A 67 -25.44 -13.37 -15.65
CA LEU A 67 -24.14 -12.71 -15.80
C LEU A 67 -23.17 -13.14 -14.69
N LEU A 68 -23.66 -13.18 -13.44
CA LEU A 68 -22.90 -13.60 -12.26
C LEU A 68 -22.40 -15.04 -12.35
N GLU A 69 -23.19 -15.94 -12.95
CA GLU A 69 -22.84 -17.34 -13.16
C GLU A 69 -21.59 -17.56 -14.01
N ASN A 70 -21.19 -16.56 -14.83
CA ASN A 70 -19.96 -16.63 -15.61
C ASN A 70 -18.68 -16.38 -14.80
N PHE A 71 -18.82 -16.00 -13.53
CA PHE A 71 -17.71 -15.71 -12.63
C PHE A 71 -17.53 -16.84 -11.62
N THR A 72 -16.31 -17.02 -11.13
CA THR A 72 -16.03 -17.98 -10.05
C THR A 72 -16.70 -17.56 -8.75
N GLY A 73 -16.98 -18.50 -7.83
CA GLY A 73 -17.63 -18.17 -6.56
C GLY A 73 -16.88 -17.13 -5.71
N PHE A 74 -15.55 -17.01 -5.87
CA PHE A 74 -14.77 -15.96 -5.23
C PHE A 74 -14.96 -14.59 -5.89
N GLU A 75 -14.98 -14.53 -7.23
CA GLU A 75 -15.24 -13.30 -7.98
C GLU A 75 -16.67 -12.80 -7.76
N GLN A 76 -17.65 -13.71 -7.71
CA GLN A 76 -19.04 -13.38 -7.37
C GLN A 76 -19.12 -12.67 -6.02
N LYS A 77 -18.40 -13.16 -5.00
CA LYS A 77 -18.32 -12.49 -3.69
C LYS A 77 -17.72 -11.09 -3.79
N LYS A 78 -16.66 -10.89 -4.59
CA LYS A 78 -16.09 -9.55 -4.82
C LYS A 78 -17.09 -8.62 -5.48
N ILE A 79 -17.79 -9.08 -6.51
CA ILE A 79 -18.82 -8.31 -7.23
C ILE A 79 -19.92 -7.88 -6.26
N LEU A 80 -20.46 -8.83 -5.49
CA LEU A 80 -21.51 -8.57 -4.52
C LEU A 80 -21.07 -7.56 -3.45
N LYS A 81 -19.88 -7.76 -2.89
CA LYS A 81 -19.30 -6.84 -1.89
C LYS A 81 -19.09 -5.45 -2.47
N PHE A 82 -18.48 -5.35 -3.64
CA PHE A 82 -18.21 -4.07 -4.30
C PHE A 82 -19.52 -3.32 -4.58
N TRP A 83 -20.52 -4.00 -5.14
CA TRP A 83 -21.82 -3.41 -5.42
C TRP A 83 -22.51 -2.91 -4.14
N TYR A 84 -22.49 -3.72 -3.08
CA TYR A 84 -23.04 -3.36 -1.79
C TYR A 84 -22.34 -2.14 -1.17
N ASP A 85 -21.00 -2.13 -1.16
CA ASP A 85 -20.21 -1.04 -0.58
C ASP A 85 -20.40 0.27 -1.35
N ILE A 86 -20.44 0.22 -2.69
CA ILE A 86 -20.67 1.41 -3.51
C ILE A 86 -22.06 2.02 -3.25
N ILE A 87 -23.09 1.19 -3.14
CA ILE A 87 -24.44 1.67 -2.81
C ILE A 87 -24.52 2.21 -1.37
N THR A 88 -23.88 1.52 -0.42
CA THR A 88 -23.97 1.83 1.01
C THR A 88 -23.21 3.09 1.37
N PHE A 89 -21.96 3.21 0.94
CA PHE A 89 -21.10 4.34 1.31
C PHE A 89 -21.37 5.58 0.47
N PHE A 90 -21.85 5.41 -0.75
CA PHE A 90 -21.91 6.51 -1.72
C PHE A 90 -23.31 6.78 -2.29
N GLY A 91 -24.32 6.10 -1.77
CA GLY A 91 -25.73 6.43 -1.99
C GLY A 91 -26.35 5.73 -3.21
N ARG A 92 -27.44 5.01 -2.95
CA ARG A 92 -28.22 4.25 -3.94
C ARG A 92 -28.72 5.08 -5.13
N GLY A 93 -29.15 6.31 -4.92
CA GLY A 93 -29.82 7.11 -5.95
C GLY A 93 -28.92 7.46 -7.15
N ARG A 94 -27.73 8.01 -6.90
CA ARG A 94 -26.81 8.41 -7.98
C ARG A 94 -26.10 7.21 -8.63
N VAL A 95 -25.73 6.21 -7.83
CA VAL A 95 -25.17 4.95 -8.35
C VAL A 95 -26.14 4.30 -9.34
N ARG A 96 -27.44 4.30 -9.03
CA ARG A 96 -28.45 3.74 -9.94
C ARG A 96 -28.66 4.54 -11.21
N TYR A 97 -28.54 5.86 -11.13
CA TYR A 97 -28.67 6.72 -12.29
C TYR A 97 -27.57 6.42 -13.32
N ASP A 98 -26.31 6.28 -12.90
CA ASP A 98 -25.19 6.09 -13.82
C ASP A 98 -24.86 4.62 -14.15
N PHE A 99 -25.07 3.70 -13.21
CA PHE A 99 -24.76 2.27 -13.39
C PHE A 99 -25.97 1.36 -13.52
N GLY A 100 -27.19 1.89 -13.35
CA GLY A 100 -28.42 1.12 -13.35
C GLY A 100 -28.78 0.52 -11.99
N ASP A 101 -29.96 -0.11 -11.92
CA ASP A 101 -30.48 -0.71 -10.69
C ASP A 101 -29.67 -1.90 -10.16
N GLU A 102 -28.87 -2.52 -11.04
CA GLU A 102 -28.08 -3.73 -10.84
C GLU A 102 -26.72 -3.59 -11.56
N PRO A 103 -25.65 -4.26 -11.09
CA PRO A 103 -24.34 -4.14 -11.72
C PRO A 103 -24.38 -4.72 -13.13
N ASP A 104 -23.86 -3.99 -14.11
CA ASP A 104 -23.75 -4.47 -15.48
C ASP A 104 -22.51 -5.35 -15.67
N ARG A 105 -22.35 -5.93 -16.88
CA ARG A 105 -21.22 -6.81 -17.18
C ARG A 105 -19.86 -6.11 -16.99
N HIS A 106 -19.77 -4.82 -17.33
CA HIS A 106 -18.51 -4.07 -17.23
C HIS A 106 -18.12 -3.84 -15.77
N LEU A 107 -19.08 -3.44 -14.94
CA LEU A 107 -18.87 -3.23 -13.51
C LEU A 107 -18.57 -4.55 -12.79
N MET A 108 -19.25 -5.64 -13.16
CA MET A 108 -18.94 -6.98 -12.64
C MET A 108 -17.50 -7.39 -12.99
N SER A 109 -17.10 -7.24 -14.25
CA SER A 109 -15.73 -7.56 -14.69
C SER A 109 -14.69 -6.71 -13.97
N PHE A 110 -14.99 -5.42 -13.77
CA PHE A 110 -14.12 -4.53 -13.00
C PHE A 110 -13.98 -5.01 -11.56
N ALA A 111 -15.10 -5.23 -10.86
CA ALA A 111 -15.09 -5.66 -9.46
C ALA A 111 -14.39 -7.01 -9.25
N ALA A 112 -14.58 -7.97 -10.16
CA ALA A 112 -13.90 -9.26 -10.14
C ALA A 112 -12.37 -9.12 -10.22
N SER A 113 -11.88 -8.16 -11.01
CA SER A 113 -10.45 -7.91 -11.23
C SER A 113 -9.72 -7.30 -10.02
N LEU A 114 -10.45 -6.77 -9.04
CA LEU A 114 -9.86 -6.11 -7.87
C LEU A 114 -9.19 -7.13 -6.94
N ASN A 115 -7.96 -6.84 -6.54
CA ASN A 115 -7.33 -7.44 -5.37
C ASN A 115 -7.57 -6.57 -4.12
N GLU A 116 -7.25 -7.10 -2.94
CA GLU A 116 -7.50 -6.44 -1.64
C GLU A 116 -6.90 -5.02 -1.57
N HIS A 117 -5.64 -4.86 -1.98
CA HIS A 117 -4.98 -3.55 -1.96
C HIS A 117 -5.61 -2.55 -2.93
N SER A 118 -5.93 -3.00 -4.15
CA SER A 118 -6.56 -2.15 -5.18
C SER A 118 -7.98 -1.75 -4.79
N TYR A 119 -8.69 -2.64 -4.07
CA TYR A 119 -10.02 -2.39 -3.53
C TYR A 119 -9.98 -1.33 -2.43
N ALA A 120 -9.13 -1.53 -1.42
CA ALA A 120 -8.98 -0.59 -0.31
C ALA A 120 -8.56 0.81 -0.82
N ARG A 121 -7.61 0.84 -1.77
CA ARG A 121 -7.17 2.09 -2.41
C ARG A 121 -8.30 2.79 -3.18
N LEU A 122 -9.10 2.02 -3.93
CA LEU A 122 -10.26 2.56 -4.64
C LEU A 122 -11.23 3.22 -3.66
N ILE A 123 -11.66 2.51 -2.60
CA ILE A 123 -12.62 3.05 -1.63
C ILE A 123 -12.08 4.33 -0.98
N ASN A 124 -10.82 4.32 -0.51
CA ASN A 124 -10.20 5.50 0.10
C ASN A 124 -10.14 6.69 -0.87
N ASN A 125 -9.77 6.45 -2.14
CA ASN A 125 -9.75 7.50 -3.15
C ASN A 125 -11.15 8.06 -3.43
N LEU A 126 -12.17 7.21 -3.47
CA LEU A 126 -13.55 7.67 -3.66
C LEU A 126 -14.02 8.52 -2.47
N GLU A 127 -13.69 8.14 -1.24
CA GLU A 127 -13.97 8.96 -0.05
C GLU A 127 -13.26 10.33 -0.09
N GLU A 128 -11.98 10.35 -0.47
CA GLU A 128 -11.22 11.60 -0.61
C GLU A 128 -11.81 12.51 -1.70
N ARG A 129 -12.26 11.94 -2.83
CA ARG A 129 -12.94 12.69 -3.89
C ARG A 129 -14.25 13.31 -3.40
N LEU A 130 -15.07 12.55 -2.67
CA LEU A 130 -16.30 13.07 -2.06
C LEU A 130 -16.04 14.22 -1.09
N LYS A 131 -15.02 14.07 -0.21
CA LYS A 131 -14.62 15.14 0.72
C LYS A 131 -14.19 16.42 0.01
N LYS A 132 -13.62 16.29 -1.19
CA LYS A 132 -13.21 17.40 -2.07
C LYS A 132 -14.37 17.96 -2.92
N GLY A 133 -15.59 17.45 -2.76
CA GLY A 133 -16.76 17.90 -3.52
C GLY A 133 -16.69 17.56 -5.01
N GLN A 134 -15.93 16.53 -5.39
CA GLN A 134 -15.85 16.11 -6.79
C GLN A 134 -17.12 15.36 -7.22
N GLU A 135 -17.36 15.36 -8.53
CA GLU A 135 -18.52 14.69 -9.13
C GLU A 135 -18.60 13.21 -8.77
N TRP A 136 -19.84 12.77 -8.50
CA TRP A 136 -20.18 11.42 -8.06
C TRP A 136 -21.45 10.89 -8.75
N PRO A 137 -21.47 9.59 -9.13
CA PRO A 137 -20.34 8.67 -9.23
C PRO A 137 -19.41 9.02 -10.40
N PRO A 138 -18.11 8.73 -10.29
CA PRO A 138 -17.22 8.84 -11.43
C PRO A 138 -17.40 7.64 -12.37
N SER A 139 -16.92 7.74 -13.61
CA SER A 139 -17.02 6.66 -14.58
C SER A 139 -16.19 5.42 -14.20
N ILE A 140 -16.51 4.25 -14.78
CA ILE A 140 -15.71 3.01 -14.60
C ILE A 140 -14.24 3.20 -14.97
N ALA A 141 -13.95 4.01 -16.00
CA ALA A 141 -12.57 4.34 -16.37
C ALA A 141 -11.83 5.05 -15.23
N VAL A 142 -12.52 5.96 -14.53
CA VAL A 142 -11.96 6.64 -13.35
C VAL A 142 -11.81 5.65 -12.19
N PHE A 143 -12.75 4.73 -11.95
CA PHE A 143 -12.52 3.65 -10.97
C PHE A 143 -11.23 2.88 -11.26
N GLY A 144 -11.01 2.51 -12.53
CA GLY A 144 -9.77 1.88 -12.99
C GLY A 144 -8.52 2.70 -12.62
N ALA A 145 -8.52 4.00 -12.89
CA ALA A 145 -7.40 4.88 -12.55
C ALA A 145 -7.17 4.99 -11.04
N LEU A 146 -8.24 5.09 -10.24
CA LEU A 146 -8.15 5.25 -8.79
C LEU A 146 -7.62 4.00 -8.07
N THR A 147 -7.78 2.81 -8.65
CA THR A 147 -7.16 1.59 -8.09
C THR A 147 -5.62 1.62 -8.17
N ARG A 148 -5.07 2.44 -9.08
CA ARG A 148 -3.64 2.57 -9.39
C ARG A 148 -3.05 3.92 -9.01
N THR A 149 -3.81 4.75 -8.30
CA THR A 149 -3.37 6.09 -7.90
C THR A 149 -3.25 6.13 -6.38
N PRO A 150 -2.10 6.52 -5.79
CA PRO A 150 -1.96 6.58 -4.35
C PRO A 150 -2.93 7.60 -3.74
N THR A 151 -3.46 7.28 -2.55
CA THR A 151 -4.37 8.19 -1.83
C THR A 151 -3.58 9.34 -1.20
N ASP A 152 -4.22 10.48 -0.94
CA ASP A 152 -3.55 11.59 -0.25
C ASP A 152 -3.10 11.18 1.15
N ARG A 153 -3.87 10.30 1.82
CA ARG A 153 -3.46 9.70 3.09
C ARG A 153 -2.19 8.85 2.97
N GLU A 154 -2.10 7.95 1.98
CA GLU A 154 -0.90 7.13 1.74
C GLU A 154 0.33 8.02 1.54
N ILE A 155 0.19 9.12 0.79
CA ILE A 155 1.27 10.09 0.52
C ILE A 155 1.68 10.84 1.79
N LEU A 156 0.70 11.26 2.60
CA LEU A 156 0.95 11.97 3.86
C LEU A 156 1.68 11.09 4.87
N ASP A 157 1.22 9.84 5.03
CA ASP A 157 1.82 8.86 5.93
C ASP A 157 3.25 8.54 5.47
N ALA A 158 3.46 8.28 4.18
CA ALA A 158 4.78 8.05 3.60
C ALA A 158 5.75 9.22 3.80
N ARG A 159 5.26 10.46 3.66
CA ARG A 159 6.06 11.66 3.91
C ARG A 159 6.57 11.69 5.35
N THR A 160 5.68 11.42 6.30
CA THR A 160 6.02 11.40 7.72
C THR A 160 7.03 10.30 8.03
N ASN A 161 6.78 9.08 7.51
CA ASN A 161 7.67 7.94 7.68
C ASN A 161 9.08 8.19 7.14
N ILE A 162 9.19 8.78 5.94
CA ILE A 162 10.48 9.01 5.29
C ILE A 162 11.21 10.22 5.87
N LEU A 163 10.54 11.38 5.92
CA LEU A 163 11.21 12.66 6.21
C LEU A 163 11.30 12.96 7.70
N THR A 164 10.31 12.53 8.49
CA THR A 164 10.25 12.84 9.93
C THR A 164 10.79 11.69 10.76
N LEU A 165 10.35 10.46 10.49
CA LEU A 165 10.70 9.29 11.31
C LEU A 165 11.96 8.55 10.80
N GLY A 166 12.31 8.70 9.52
CA GLY A 166 13.40 7.95 8.90
C GLY A 166 13.15 6.45 8.81
N GLN A 167 11.88 6.02 8.86
CA GLN A 167 11.46 4.62 8.90
C GLN A 167 10.53 4.30 7.72
N PRO A 168 11.07 4.01 6.52
CA PRO A 168 10.25 3.64 5.37
C PRO A 168 9.57 2.28 5.56
N ILE A 169 8.24 2.24 5.52
CA ILE A 169 7.43 1.05 5.79
C ILE A 169 7.06 0.34 4.48
N SER A 170 6.37 1.04 3.58
CA SER A 170 5.89 0.43 2.34
C SER A 170 7.01 0.17 1.32
N ARG A 171 6.73 -0.71 0.35
CA ARG A 171 7.65 -1.00 -0.77
C ARG A 171 8.04 0.27 -1.53
N VAL A 172 7.09 1.19 -1.74
CA VAL A 172 7.33 2.48 -2.41
C VAL A 172 8.22 3.36 -1.54
N GLU A 173 7.96 3.44 -0.24
CA GLU A 173 8.80 4.22 0.68
C GLU A 173 10.25 3.73 0.70
N LYS A 174 10.45 2.41 0.78
CA LYS A 174 11.78 1.78 0.75
C LYS A 174 12.51 2.09 -0.56
N TYR A 175 11.78 2.04 -1.68
CA TYR A 175 12.34 2.41 -2.99
C TYR A 175 12.78 3.87 -3.03
N ILE A 176 11.95 4.79 -2.55
CA ILE A 176 12.28 6.22 -2.47
C ILE A 176 13.53 6.42 -1.59
N ALA A 177 13.57 5.82 -0.40
CA ALA A 177 14.69 5.94 0.53
C ALA A 177 16.00 5.37 -0.05
N LYS A 178 15.96 4.20 -0.69
CA LYS A 178 17.15 3.54 -1.27
C LYS A 178 17.65 4.27 -2.53
N ARG A 179 16.75 4.68 -3.42
CA ARG A 179 17.10 5.03 -4.82
C ARG A 179 16.79 6.48 -5.22
N LYS A 180 15.97 7.19 -4.45
CA LYS A 180 15.61 8.59 -4.71
C LYS A 180 16.07 9.53 -3.58
N SER A 181 17.00 9.08 -2.73
CA SER A 181 17.54 9.84 -1.60
C SER A 181 18.17 11.19 -2.00
N ALA A 182 18.82 11.26 -3.16
CA ALA A 182 19.34 12.53 -3.68
C ALA A 182 18.20 13.54 -3.92
N LYS A 183 17.10 13.12 -4.58
CA LYS A 183 15.93 13.98 -4.85
C LYS A 183 15.22 14.39 -3.55
N LEU A 184 15.23 13.53 -2.53
CA LEU A 184 14.72 13.89 -1.19
C LEU A 184 15.53 15.02 -0.53
N ARG A 185 16.87 15.00 -0.65
CA ARG A 185 17.73 16.02 -0.04
C ARG A 185 17.64 17.38 -0.73
N THR A 186 17.19 17.42 -1.97
CA THR A 186 17.05 18.66 -2.76
C THR A 186 15.65 19.26 -2.71
N LEU A 187 14.72 18.68 -1.94
CA LEU A 187 13.37 19.22 -1.83
C LEU A 187 13.39 20.61 -1.19
N SER A 188 12.65 21.54 -1.77
CA SER A 188 12.49 22.87 -1.19
C SER A 188 11.61 22.79 0.06
N GLU A 189 12.08 23.29 1.21
CA GLU A 189 11.25 23.34 2.43
C GLU A 189 9.91 24.06 2.20
N LYS A 190 9.93 25.12 1.38
CA LYS A 190 8.73 25.91 1.04
C LYS A 190 7.69 25.09 0.25
N PHE A 191 8.13 24.17 -0.59
CA PHE A 191 7.27 23.38 -1.49
C PHE A 191 7.29 21.88 -1.19
N ILE A 192 7.79 21.49 -0.02
CA ILE A 192 8.10 20.10 0.33
C ILE A 192 6.89 19.18 0.18
N THR A 193 5.70 19.65 0.53
CA THR A 193 4.45 18.89 0.39
C THR A 193 4.15 18.54 -1.06
N GLN A 194 4.29 19.51 -1.97
CA GLN A 194 3.95 19.34 -3.38
C GLN A 194 5.03 18.53 -4.10
N GLU A 195 6.30 18.83 -3.87
CA GLU A 195 7.41 18.12 -4.50
C GLU A 195 7.50 16.67 -4.01
N PHE A 196 7.25 16.42 -2.72
CA PHE A 196 7.19 15.05 -2.19
C PHE A 196 6.01 14.28 -2.79
N LYS A 197 4.84 14.91 -2.96
CA LYS A 197 3.70 14.28 -3.62
C LYS A 197 4.04 13.84 -5.05
N ILE A 198 4.69 14.70 -5.83
CA ILE A 198 5.15 14.37 -7.19
C ILE A 198 6.13 13.19 -7.15
N LEU A 199 7.14 13.26 -6.27
CA LEU A 199 8.11 12.18 -6.10
C LEU A 199 7.46 10.85 -5.73
N TYR A 200 6.47 10.88 -4.84
CA TYR A 200 5.78 9.67 -4.40
C TYR A 200 4.94 9.07 -5.53
N VAL A 201 4.23 9.88 -6.31
CA VAL A 201 3.44 9.42 -7.46
C VAL A 201 4.35 8.77 -8.52
N GLU A 202 5.48 9.41 -8.86
CA GLU A 202 6.48 8.85 -9.78
C GLU A 202 7.01 7.50 -9.28
N ALA A 203 7.40 7.44 -8.00
CA ALA A 203 7.92 6.21 -7.39
C ALA A 203 6.85 5.12 -7.29
N PHE A 204 5.61 5.48 -7.03
CA PHE A 204 4.49 4.55 -6.98
C PHE A 204 4.28 3.88 -8.33
N GLU A 205 4.28 4.64 -9.42
CA GLU A 205 4.20 4.08 -10.77
C GLU A 205 5.39 3.16 -11.07
N GLU A 206 6.61 3.59 -10.76
CA GLU A 206 7.82 2.78 -10.95
C GLU A 206 7.74 1.43 -10.20
N VAL A 207 7.20 1.42 -8.98
CA VAL A 207 7.23 0.25 -8.09
C VAL A 207 5.99 -0.64 -8.23
N ILE A 208 4.80 -0.05 -8.20
CA ILE A 208 3.53 -0.79 -8.15
C ILE A 208 3.09 -1.21 -9.55
N ILE A 209 3.29 -0.35 -10.55
CA ILE A 209 2.89 -0.64 -11.93
C ILE A 209 4.03 -1.35 -12.67
N ASN A 210 5.24 -0.79 -12.60
CA ASN A 210 6.37 -1.24 -13.42
C ASN A 210 7.32 -2.23 -12.72
N ASN A 211 7.17 -2.48 -11.41
CA ASN A 211 8.04 -3.36 -10.62
C ASN A 211 9.55 -3.07 -10.77
N ARG A 212 9.90 -1.79 -10.96
CA ARG A 212 11.26 -1.35 -11.28
C ARG A 212 12.25 -1.63 -10.16
N ASP A 213 11.82 -1.56 -8.91
CA ASP A 213 12.62 -1.94 -7.74
C ASP A 213 13.15 -3.38 -7.84
N LYS A 214 12.29 -4.35 -8.17
CA LYS A 214 12.68 -5.77 -8.29
C LYS A 214 13.65 -5.99 -9.44
N VAL A 215 13.41 -5.32 -10.58
CA VAL A 215 14.29 -5.41 -11.76
C VAL A 215 15.69 -4.90 -11.40
N LEU A 216 15.75 -3.76 -10.72
CA LEU A 216 17.03 -3.16 -10.35
C LEU A 216 17.74 -3.94 -9.23
N ASP A 217 17.01 -4.50 -8.25
CA ASP A 217 17.59 -5.34 -7.20
C ASP A 217 18.23 -6.60 -7.82
N LYS A 218 17.52 -7.27 -8.74
CA LYS A 218 18.07 -8.43 -9.48
C LYS A 218 19.32 -8.08 -10.29
N HIS A 219 19.33 -6.90 -10.91
CA HIS A 219 20.48 -6.41 -11.67
C HIS A 219 21.68 -6.15 -10.74
N GLU A 220 21.46 -5.54 -9.57
CA GLU A 220 22.48 -5.34 -8.54
C GLU A 220 23.05 -6.68 -8.04
N GLU A 221 22.21 -7.67 -7.75
CA GLU A 221 22.64 -9.01 -7.35
C GLU A 221 23.50 -9.69 -8.42
N THR A 222 23.16 -9.51 -9.69
CA THR A 222 23.93 -10.05 -10.82
C THR A 222 25.31 -9.40 -10.90
N ILE A 223 25.39 -8.07 -10.74
CA ILE A 223 26.66 -7.35 -10.72
C ILE A 223 27.51 -7.78 -9.52
N GLN A 224 26.91 -7.88 -8.34
CA GLN A 224 27.63 -8.30 -7.13
C GLN A 224 28.22 -9.70 -7.30
N THR A 225 27.44 -10.63 -7.85
CA THR A 225 27.91 -11.98 -8.16
C THR A 225 29.05 -11.97 -9.18
N ALA A 226 28.92 -11.21 -10.27
CA ALA A 226 29.96 -11.11 -11.30
C ALA A 226 31.25 -10.47 -10.76
N THR A 227 31.13 -9.47 -9.89
CA THR A 227 32.29 -8.80 -9.26
C THR A 227 32.97 -9.72 -8.23
N ALA A 228 32.22 -10.54 -7.51
CA ALA A 228 32.76 -11.52 -6.56
C ALA A 228 33.51 -12.68 -7.25
N VAL A 229 33.14 -12.99 -8.50
CA VAL A 229 33.75 -14.08 -9.30
C VAL A 229 34.87 -13.57 -10.22
N ALA A 230 35.16 -12.26 -10.23
CA ALA A 230 36.23 -11.70 -11.03
C ALA A 230 37.58 -12.38 -10.69
N PRO A 231 38.27 -13.00 -11.67
CA PRO A 231 39.49 -13.72 -11.40
C PRO A 231 40.55 -12.74 -10.88
N LYS A 232 41.16 -13.08 -9.74
CA LYS A 232 42.26 -12.32 -9.16
C LYS A 232 43.30 -12.02 -10.24
N THR A 233 43.64 -10.75 -10.44
CA THR A 233 44.66 -10.39 -11.41
C THR A 233 46.02 -10.92 -10.96
N LYS A 234 46.98 -11.02 -11.89
CA LYS A 234 48.37 -11.42 -11.55
C LYS A 234 48.98 -10.55 -10.45
N ILE A 235 48.56 -9.29 -10.37
CA ILE A 235 48.99 -8.34 -9.34
C ILE A 235 48.34 -8.69 -8.00
N ASP A 236 47.04 -9.00 -7.97
CA ASP A 236 46.34 -9.44 -6.76
C ASP A 236 46.94 -10.74 -6.21
N MET A 237 47.27 -11.70 -7.08
CA MET A 237 47.94 -12.94 -6.67
C MET A 237 49.33 -12.68 -6.07
N LYS A 238 50.11 -11.77 -6.66
CA LYS A 238 51.44 -11.41 -6.16
C LYS A 238 51.37 -10.67 -4.82
N ILE A 239 50.36 -9.82 -4.63
CA ILE A 239 50.10 -9.13 -3.36
C ILE A 239 49.68 -10.14 -2.29
N ASP A 240 48.77 -11.06 -2.61
CA ASP A 240 48.37 -12.13 -1.70
C ASP A 240 49.58 -12.99 -1.29
N GLU A 241 50.43 -13.36 -2.25
CA GLU A 241 51.66 -14.12 -2.02
C GLU A 241 52.63 -13.37 -1.09
N MET A 242 52.82 -12.06 -1.30
CA MET A 242 53.62 -11.21 -0.42
C MET A 242 53.05 -11.13 1.00
N ILE A 243 51.72 -11.06 1.13
CA ILE A 243 51.04 -11.04 2.44
C ILE A 243 51.21 -12.39 3.15
N THR A 244 51.03 -13.52 2.48
CA THR A 244 51.26 -14.86 3.06
C THR A 244 52.72 -15.08 3.49
N ASN A 245 53.66 -14.47 2.78
CA ASN A 245 55.09 -14.52 3.13
C ASN A 245 55.50 -13.48 4.20
N GLY A 246 54.53 -12.80 4.83
CA GLY A 246 54.79 -11.82 5.90
C GLY A 246 55.42 -10.51 5.43
N LEU A 247 55.50 -10.28 4.12
CA LEU A 247 56.09 -9.09 3.52
C LEU A 247 54.99 -8.05 3.27
N LYS A 248 54.83 -7.12 4.21
CA LYS A 248 54.00 -5.92 3.97
C LYS A 248 54.67 -5.05 2.88
N PRO A 249 53.95 -4.67 1.79
CA PRO A 249 54.47 -3.70 0.85
C PRO A 249 54.79 -2.38 1.59
N LYS A 250 56.01 -1.85 1.42
CA LYS A 250 56.45 -0.62 2.10
C LYS A 250 56.04 0.64 1.33
N GLY A 251 55.88 1.76 2.05
CA GLY A 251 55.54 3.07 1.47
C GLY A 251 54.04 3.30 1.29
N LYS A 252 53.68 4.33 0.52
CA LYS A 252 52.29 4.81 0.34
C LYS A 252 51.30 3.72 -0.08
N ILE A 253 51.76 2.71 -0.81
CA ILE A 253 50.93 1.58 -1.26
C ILE A 253 50.58 0.63 -0.11
N GLY A 254 51.50 0.40 0.83
CA GLY A 254 51.24 -0.38 2.03
C GLY A 254 50.23 0.28 2.96
N GLU A 255 50.40 1.58 3.17
CA GLU A 255 49.47 2.40 3.95
C GLU A 255 48.06 2.40 3.33
N HIS A 256 47.98 2.51 1.98
CA HIS A 256 46.70 2.47 1.29
C HIS A 256 46.01 1.10 1.38
N LEU A 257 46.76 0.00 1.24
CA LEU A 257 46.24 -1.36 1.40
C LEU A 257 45.80 -1.65 2.84
N GLU A 258 46.52 -1.14 3.84
CA GLU A 258 46.15 -1.24 5.24
C GLU A 258 44.87 -0.46 5.53
N SER A 259 44.73 0.73 4.94
CA SER A 259 43.51 1.54 5.02
C SER A 259 42.30 0.85 4.37
N ILE A 260 42.48 0.23 3.19
CA ILE A 260 41.43 -0.58 2.53
C ILE A 260 41.04 -1.79 3.39
N ASN A 261 42.02 -2.47 4.00
CA ASN A 261 41.74 -3.61 4.89
C ASN A 261 41.02 -3.18 6.18
N GLN A 262 41.35 -2.02 6.74
CA GLN A 262 40.63 -1.45 7.89
C GLN A 262 39.18 -1.11 7.51
N LEU A 263 38.96 -0.52 6.33
CA LEU A 263 37.62 -0.22 5.81
C LEU A 263 36.80 -1.49 5.54
N ARG A 264 37.43 -2.56 5.04
CA ARG A 264 36.76 -3.87 4.87
C ARG A 264 36.39 -4.50 6.21
N LYS A 265 37.27 -4.40 7.23
CA LYS A 265 36.99 -4.93 8.58
C LYS A 265 35.93 -4.12 9.32
N SER A 266 35.94 -2.79 9.18
CA SER A 266 34.90 -1.94 9.80
C SER A 266 33.53 -2.11 9.15
N GLY A 267 33.47 -2.40 7.84
CA GLY A 267 32.22 -2.73 7.15
C GLY A 267 31.58 -4.07 7.55
N ILE A 268 32.31 -4.97 8.23
CA ILE A 268 31.81 -6.26 8.73
C ILE A 268 31.23 -6.15 10.16
N HIS A 269 31.39 -4.99 10.83
CA HIS A 269 30.82 -4.72 12.16
C HIS A 269 29.71 -3.66 12.15
N SER A 270 29.13 -3.39 10.99
CA SER A 270 27.96 -2.51 10.84
C SER A 270 26.84 -3.26 10.11
N THR A 271 26.42 -4.37 10.69
CA THR A 271 25.12 -5.03 10.43
C THR A 271 24.40 -5.19 11.75
#